data_AF-A0A2I0K7E8-F1
#
_entry.id   AF-A0A2I0K7E8-F1
#
_cell.length_a   1.000
_cell.length_b   1.000
_cell.length_c   1.000
_cell.angle_alpha   90.00
_cell.angle_beta   90.00
_cell.angle_gamma   90.00
#
_symmetry.space_group_name_H-M   'P 1'
#
loop_
_entity.id
_entity.type
_entity.pdbx_description
1 polymer ?
#
loop_
_entity_poly.entity_id
_entity_poly.type
_entity_poly.pdbx_seq_one_letter_code
_entity_poly.pdbx_strand_id
1 'polypeptide(L)'
;MSNEEFDNLKEELMWEGSSVVMLSSDEQRFLEASMAYVAGKPIMNDQEYDELKQRLKAEGSEIVVEGPRCSLRSRKVYSDLSVDYFKMFLLNVPASVIALGLFFFLDDLTGFEITYLLELPEPFSFIFTWFAAVPLIVWLAQSLTNAIVKDFLILKGPCPNCGTENVSFFGTILSISSGGNTNKLKCSNCETELVYDSKMRLITLPEGSEA
;
A
#
# COMPACT_ATOMS: atom_id res chain seq x y z
N MET A 1 -19.89 18.23 -24.63
CA MET A 1 -20.97 18.11 -23.64
C MET A 1 -20.95 19.32 -22.75
N SER A 2 -22.11 19.78 -22.27
CA SER A 2 -22.15 20.74 -21.16
C SER A 2 -21.85 20.02 -19.83
N ASN A 3 -21.36 20.74 -18.83
CA ASN A 3 -21.04 20.14 -17.53
C ASN A 3 -22.28 19.56 -16.84
N GLU A 4 -23.45 20.18 -17.03
CA GLU A 4 -24.73 19.73 -16.44
C GLU A 4 -25.22 18.40 -17.03
N GLU A 5 -25.11 18.22 -18.35
CA GLU A 5 -25.43 16.94 -18.99
C GLU A 5 -24.47 15.82 -18.56
N PHE A 6 -23.20 16.16 -18.31
CA PHE A 6 -22.21 15.20 -17.83
C PHE A 6 -22.52 14.73 -16.41
N ASP A 7 -22.89 15.65 -15.51
CA ASP A 7 -23.22 15.31 -14.13
C ASP A 7 -24.50 14.47 -14.04
N ASN A 8 -25.53 14.76 -14.86
CA ASN A 8 -26.74 13.95 -14.93
C ASN A 8 -26.44 12.51 -15.40
N LEU A 9 -25.63 12.36 -16.46
CA LEU A 9 -25.23 11.04 -16.96
C LEU A 9 -24.38 10.29 -15.93
N LYS A 10 -23.54 11.01 -15.18
CA LYS A 10 -22.74 10.44 -14.10
C LYS A 10 -23.64 9.84 -13.02
N GLU A 11 -24.67 10.57 -12.57
CA GLU A 11 -25.63 10.09 -11.59
C GLU A 11 -26.42 8.88 -12.12
N GLU A 12 -26.94 8.94 -13.35
CA GLU A 12 -27.66 7.82 -13.97
C GLU A 12 -26.80 6.55 -14.03
N LEU A 13 -25.56 6.66 -14.48
CA LEU A 13 -24.64 5.52 -14.56
C LEU A 13 -24.26 4.99 -13.17
N MET A 14 -24.21 5.84 -12.13
CA MET A 14 -24.04 5.40 -10.75
C MET A 14 -25.26 4.62 -10.25
N TRP A 15 -26.48 5.08 -10.57
CA TRP A 15 -27.71 4.37 -10.23
C TRP A 15 -27.84 3.02 -10.96
N GLU A 16 -27.35 2.92 -12.20
CA GLU A 16 -27.27 1.66 -12.95
C GLU A 16 -26.18 0.71 -12.44
N GLY A 17 -25.35 1.14 -11.48
CA GLY A 17 -24.30 0.33 -10.88
C GLY A 17 -23.03 0.21 -11.71
N SER A 18 -22.77 1.17 -12.61
CA SER A 18 -21.54 1.19 -13.39
C SER A 18 -20.32 1.48 -12.50
N SER A 19 -19.39 0.53 -12.44
CA SER A 19 -18.14 0.67 -11.68
C SER A 19 -17.18 1.69 -12.29
N VAL A 20 -17.37 2.07 -13.56
CA VAL A 20 -16.50 3.01 -14.28
C VAL A 20 -16.57 4.42 -13.70
N VAL A 21 -17.73 4.81 -13.16
CA VAL A 21 -17.93 6.16 -12.61
C VAL A 21 -17.18 6.39 -11.30
N MET A 22 -16.90 5.30 -10.58
CA MET A 22 -16.17 5.34 -9.31
C MET A 22 -14.64 5.39 -9.50
N LEU A 23 -14.16 5.26 -10.74
CA LEU A 23 -12.73 5.24 -11.06
C LEU A 23 -12.15 6.66 -11.11
N SER A 24 -10.88 6.77 -10.76
CA SER A 24 -10.14 8.02 -10.93
C SER A 24 -9.97 8.37 -12.41
N SER A 25 -9.72 9.65 -12.72
CA SER A 25 -9.48 10.08 -14.10
C SER A 25 -8.32 9.33 -14.77
N ASP A 26 -7.27 9.01 -14.01
CA ASP A 26 -6.09 8.31 -14.53
C ASP A 26 -6.41 6.82 -14.77
N GLU A 27 -7.25 6.19 -13.94
CA GLU A 27 -7.75 4.82 -14.14
C GLU A 27 -8.67 4.72 -15.36
N GLN A 28 -9.57 5.68 -15.55
CA GLN A 28 -10.44 5.74 -16.72
C GLN A 28 -9.61 5.88 -18.00
N ARG A 29 -8.61 6.77 -18.00
CA ARG A 29 -7.69 6.95 -19.12
C ARG A 29 -6.88 5.69 -19.43
N PHE A 30 -6.44 4.98 -18.40
CA PHE A 30 -5.73 3.70 -18.57
C PHE A 30 -6.63 2.64 -19.21
N LEU A 31 -7.87 2.53 -18.75
CA LEU A 31 -8.86 1.61 -19.31
C LEU A 31 -9.21 1.96 -20.76
N GLU A 32 -9.51 3.23 -21.05
CA GLU A 32 -9.80 3.70 -22.41
C GLU A 32 -8.61 3.43 -23.34
N ALA A 33 -7.38 3.73 -22.90
CA ALA A 33 -6.18 3.46 -23.67
C ALA A 33 -5.99 1.97 -23.96
N SER A 34 -6.25 1.10 -22.98
CA SER A 34 -6.16 -0.34 -23.15
C SER A 34 -7.20 -0.88 -24.12
N MET A 35 -8.45 -0.41 -24.03
CA MET A 35 -9.53 -0.81 -24.95
C MET A 35 -9.26 -0.30 -26.37
N ALA A 36 -8.80 0.94 -26.50
CA ALA A 36 -8.51 1.55 -27.79
C ALA A 36 -7.31 0.88 -28.49
N TYR A 37 -6.30 0.47 -27.73
CA TYR A 37 -5.18 -0.33 -28.23
C TYR A 37 -5.66 -1.69 -28.78
N VAL A 38 -6.51 -2.40 -28.05
CA VAL A 38 -7.12 -3.67 -28.50
C VAL A 38 -8.00 -3.45 -29.74
N ALA A 39 -8.71 -2.33 -29.82
CA ALA A 39 -9.51 -1.94 -30.98
C ALA A 39 -8.67 -1.47 -32.19
N GLY A 40 -7.33 -1.42 -32.07
CA GLY A 40 -6.42 -0.99 -33.13
C GLY A 40 -6.36 0.51 -33.37
N LYS A 41 -6.90 1.32 -32.45
CA LYS A 41 -6.89 2.79 -32.49
C LYS A 41 -6.16 3.35 -31.27
N PRO A 42 -4.82 3.30 -31.22
CA PRO A 42 -4.07 3.79 -30.05
C PRO A 42 -4.30 5.29 -29.85
N ILE A 43 -4.75 5.68 -28.66
CA ILE A 43 -5.01 7.09 -28.27
C ILE A 43 -3.78 7.77 -27.63
N MET A 44 -2.81 6.98 -27.16
CA MET A 44 -1.58 7.45 -26.51
C MET A 44 -0.37 6.64 -26.97
N ASN A 45 0.81 7.22 -26.77
CA ASN A 45 2.08 6.57 -27.09
C ASN A 45 2.47 5.53 -26.03
N ASP A 46 3.29 4.55 -26.41
CA ASP A 46 3.72 3.46 -25.52
C ASP A 46 4.42 3.98 -24.25
N GLN A 47 5.24 5.03 -24.38
CA GLN A 47 5.94 5.66 -23.25
C GLN A 47 4.97 6.31 -22.26
N GLU A 48 3.95 7.01 -22.76
CA GLU A 48 2.94 7.65 -21.92
C GLU A 48 2.08 6.61 -21.19
N TYR A 49 1.79 5.49 -21.87
CA TYR A 49 1.07 4.37 -21.28
C TYR A 49 1.86 3.70 -20.15
N ASP A 50 3.16 3.47 -20.35
CA ASP A 50 4.03 2.88 -19.34
C ASP A 50 4.19 3.79 -18.11
N GLU A 51 4.33 5.11 -18.31
CA GLU A 51 4.38 6.09 -17.22
C GLU A 51 3.06 6.14 -16.43
N LEU A 52 1.93 6.13 -17.12
CA LEU A 52 0.61 6.09 -16.49
C LEU A 52 0.44 4.80 -15.68
N LYS A 53 0.85 3.65 -16.23
CA LYS A 53 0.84 2.36 -15.54
C LYS A 53 1.71 2.41 -14.27
N GLN A 54 2.90 3.00 -14.36
CA GLN A 54 3.80 3.12 -13.21
C GLN A 54 3.23 4.02 -12.11
N ARG A 55 2.58 5.13 -12.48
CA ARG A 55 1.90 6.01 -11.52
C ARG A 55 0.79 5.28 -10.79
N LEU A 56 -0.10 4.61 -11.51
CA LEU A 56 -1.21 3.86 -10.93
C LEU A 56 -0.73 2.72 -10.01
N LYS A 57 0.40 2.08 -10.34
CA LYS A 57 1.06 1.11 -9.45
C LYS A 57 1.61 1.75 -8.17
N ALA A 58 2.12 2.98 -8.25
CA ALA A 58 2.59 3.72 -7.08
C ALA A 58 1.42 4.16 -6.17
N GLU A 59 0.29 4.54 -6.77
CA GLU A 59 -0.96 4.87 -6.07
C GLU A 59 -1.65 3.65 -5.45
N GLY A 60 -1.36 2.45 -5.96
CA GLY A 60 -1.94 1.20 -5.46
C GLY A 60 -3.30 0.86 -6.06
N SER A 61 -3.57 1.34 -7.28
CA SER A 61 -4.78 1.00 -8.02
C SER A 61 -4.88 -0.50 -8.29
N GLU A 62 -6.00 -1.11 -7.92
CA GLU A 62 -6.26 -2.54 -8.11
C GLU A 62 -6.40 -2.91 -9.59
N ILE A 63 -6.84 -1.97 -10.44
CA ILE A 63 -7.02 -2.17 -11.90
C ILE A 63 -5.72 -2.55 -12.61
N VAL A 64 -4.59 -2.06 -12.11
CA VAL A 64 -3.29 -2.25 -12.76
C VAL A 64 -2.57 -3.50 -12.24
N VAL A 65 -3.06 -4.12 -11.18
CA VAL A 65 -2.45 -5.31 -10.59
C VAL A 65 -2.74 -6.51 -11.48
N GLU A 66 -1.70 -6.99 -12.17
CA GLU A 66 -1.79 -8.19 -12.97
C GLU A 66 -1.18 -9.41 -12.26
N GLY A 67 -1.76 -10.59 -12.54
CA GLY A 67 -1.19 -11.87 -12.12
C GLY A 67 0.15 -12.18 -12.84
N PRO A 68 0.73 -13.38 -12.62
CA PRO A 68 2.00 -13.75 -13.21
C PRO A 68 1.90 -13.84 -14.75
N ARG A 69 2.79 -13.13 -15.45
CA ARG A 69 2.88 -13.11 -16.91
C ARG A 69 4.26 -13.53 -17.38
N CYS A 70 4.29 -14.32 -18.45
CA CYS A 70 5.51 -14.65 -19.17
C CYS A 70 5.60 -13.75 -20.41
N SER A 71 6.67 -12.98 -20.49
CA SER A 71 6.93 -12.19 -21.71
C SER A 71 7.86 -12.96 -22.64
N LEU A 72 7.32 -13.41 -23.78
CA LEU A 72 8.10 -14.13 -24.80
C LEU A 72 9.25 -13.26 -25.36
N ARG A 73 9.05 -11.94 -25.45
CA ARG A 73 10.05 -10.98 -25.93
C ARG A 73 11.27 -10.89 -25.01
N SER A 74 11.07 -10.80 -23.70
CA SER A 74 12.17 -10.62 -22.75
C SER A 74 12.67 -11.94 -22.14
N ARG A 75 11.95 -13.06 -22.39
CA ARG A 75 12.20 -14.38 -21.77
C ARG A 75 12.22 -14.33 -20.24
N LYS A 76 11.46 -13.41 -19.66
CA LYS A 76 11.31 -13.25 -18.21
C LYS A 76 9.85 -13.47 -17.82
N VAL A 77 9.68 -14.20 -16.73
CA VAL A 77 8.41 -14.29 -16.02
C VAL A 77 8.43 -13.26 -14.90
N TYR A 78 7.39 -12.43 -14.84
CA TYR A 78 7.23 -11.42 -13.81
C TYR A 78 5.81 -11.41 -13.25
N SER A 79 5.68 -10.94 -12.02
CA SER A 79 4.39 -10.67 -11.38
C SER A 79 4.42 -9.29 -10.74
N ASP A 80 3.26 -8.65 -10.67
CA ASP A 80 3.14 -7.33 -10.04
C ASP A 80 3.10 -7.46 -8.51
N LEU A 81 3.58 -6.41 -7.84
CA LEU A 81 3.50 -6.27 -6.39
C LEU A 81 2.46 -5.24 -5.99
N SER A 82 1.74 -5.58 -4.94
CA SER A 82 0.85 -4.66 -4.25
C SER A 82 1.41 -4.31 -2.88
N VAL A 83 1.01 -3.14 -2.39
CA VAL A 83 1.40 -2.65 -1.07
C VAL A 83 0.58 -3.38 0.00
N ASP A 84 1.25 -3.88 1.04
CA ASP A 84 0.56 -4.53 2.17
C ASP A 84 0.31 -3.52 3.29
N TYR A 85 -0.79 -2.78 3.18
CA TYR A 85 -1.21 -1.81 4.19
C TYR A 85 -1.45 -2.45 5.56
N PHE A 86 -1.93 -3.69 5.59
CA PHE A 86 -2.25 -4.37 6.83
C PHE A 86 -0.98 -4.69 7.62
N LYS A 87 0.05 -5.25 6.98
CA LYS A 87 1.33 -5.51 7.65
C LYS A 87 2.05 -4.22 8.03
N MET A 88 1.91 -3.16 7.23
CA MET A 88 2.44 -1.84 7.58
C MET A 88 1.76 -1.26 8.83
N PHE A 89 0.45 -1.45 8.98
CA PHE A 89 -0.27 -1.07 10.20
C PHE A 89 0.17 -1.92 11.40
N LEU A 90 0.28 -3.23 11.25
CA LEU A 90 0.72 -4.15 12.32
C LEU A 90 2.12 -3.83 12.84
N LEU A 91 2.99 -3.25 11.99
CA LEU A 91 4.33 -2.84 12.40
C LEU A 91 4.32 -1.79 13.52
N ASN A 92 3.26 -0.97 13.61
CA ASN A 92 3.14 0.08 14.63
C ASN A 92 2.51 -0.41 15.94
N VAL A 93 1.94 -1.63 15.97
CA VAL A 93 1.23 -2.18 17.15
C VAL A 93 2.15 -2.36 18.37
N PRO A 94 3.39 -2.88 18.24
CA PRO A 94 4.27 -2.99 19.41
C PRO A 94 4.61 -1.63 20.03
N ALA A 95 4.85 -0.62 19.20
CA ALA A 95 5.15 0.73 19.65
C ALA A 95 3.95 1.41 20.34
N SER A 96 2.73 1.15 19.85
CA SER A 96 1.52 1.68 20.49
C SER A 96 1.26 1.05 21.86
N VAL A 97 1.54 -0.24 22.04
CA VAL A 97 1.47 -0.91 23.35
C VAL A 97 2.46 -0.30 24.33
N ILE A 98 3.70 -0.02 23.89
CA ILE A 98 4.71 0.64 24.74
C ILE A 98 4.29 2.08 25.08
N ALA A 99 3.80 2.85 24.10
CA ALA A 99 3.34 4.22 24.32
C ALA A 99 2.15 4.28 25.28
N LEU A 100 1.19 3.37 25.16
CA LEU A 100 0.07 3.21 26.09
C LEU A 100 0.58 2.87 27.49
N GLY A 101 1.47 1.89 27.62
CA GLY A 101 2.05 1.50 28.90
C GLY A 101 2.79 2.67 29.58
N LEU A 102 3.58 3.44 28.82
CA LEU A 102 4.26 4.63 29.32
C LEU A 102 3.26 5.73 29.73
N PHE A 103 2.19 5.92 28.97
CA PHE A 103 1.16 6.90 29.28
C PHE A 103 0.48 6.57 30.63
N PHE A 104 0.06 5.32 30.84
CA PHE A 104 -0.53 4.89 32.13
C PHE A 104 0.50 4.88 33.27
N PHE A 105 1.75 4.51 33.01
CA PHE A 105 2.79 4.50 34.04
C PHE A 105 3.16 5.92 34.52
N LEU A 106 3.22 6.89 33.61
CA LEU A 106 3.44 8.29 33.96
C LEU A 106 2.27 8.87 34.74
N ASP A 107 1.04 8.43 34.45
CA ASP A 107 -0.14 8.82 35.21
C ASP A 107 -0.03 8.39 36.68
N ASP A 108 0.23 7.09 36.92
CA ASP A 108 0.44 6.53 38.25
C ASP A 108 1.57 7.25 39.02
N LEU A 109 2.65 7.62 38.32
CA LEU A 109 3.81 8.27 38.93
C LEU A 109 3.58 9.76 39.22
N THR A 110 2.92 10.49 38.32
CA THR A 110 2.70 11.93 38.46
C THR A 110 1.55 12.27 39.39
N GLY A 111 0.72 11.29 39.77
CA GLY A 111 -0.43 11.50 40.64
C GLY A 111 -1.48 12.42 40.03
N PHE A 112 -1.41 12.63 38.71
CA PHE A 112 -2.56 13.09 37.94
C PHE A 112 -3.58 11.96 38.00
N GLU A 113 -4.76 12.19 38.55
CA GLU A 113 -5.79 11.16 38.61
C GLU A 113 -6.52 11.10 37.25
N ILE A 114 -5.97 10.49 36.19
CA ILE A 114 -6.74 10.29 34.95
C ILE A 114 -7.97 9.41 35.21
N THR A 115 -7.93 8.53 36.22
CA THR A 115 -9.10 7.78 36.70
C THR A 115 -10.25 8.70 37.14
N TYR A 116 -9.96 9.85 37.75
CA TYR A 116 -10.96 10.84 38.16
C TYR A 116 -11.36 11.80 37.01
N LEU A 117 -10.53 11.93 35.97
CA LEU A 117 -10.85 12.65 34.72
C LEU A 117 -11.64 11.79 33.71
N LEU A 118 -11.53 10.47 33.75
CA LEU A 118 -12.50 9.57 33.10
C LEU A 118 -13.89 9.70 33.74
N GLU A 119 -13.90 10.13 35.01
CA GLU A 119 -15.07 10.50 35.83
C GLU A 119 -15.42 11.99 35.74
N LEU A 120 -14.77 12.78 34.87
CA LEU A 120 -15.23 14.14 34.53
C LEU A 120 -16.70 14.06 34.10
N PRO A 121 -17.58 14.94 34.58
CA PRO A 121 -18.95 15.00 34.11
C PRO A 121 -18.97 15.11 32.59
N GLU A 122 -19.79 14.27 31.95
CA GLU A 122 -20.05 14.37 30.52
C GLU A 122 -20.48 15.82 30.21
N PRO A 123 -19.85 16.52 29.25
CA PRO A 123 -19.19 16.02 28.03
C PRO A 123 -17.65 16.13 27.98
N PHE A 124 -16.98 16.60 29.05
CA PHE A 124 -15.56 16.97 28.97
C PHE A 124 -14.61 15.75 28.91
N SER A 125 -14.98 14.63 29.53
CA SER A 125 -14.21 13.38 29.50
C SER A 125 -13.98 12.88 28.07
N PHE A 126 -15.03 12.85 27.25
CA PHE A 126 -14.97 12.41 25.85
C PHE A 126 -14.06 13.31 25.01
N ILE A 127 -14.19 14.63 25.20
CA ILE A 127 -13.40 15.59 24.43
C ILE A 127 -11.91 15.44 24.78
N PHE A 128 -11.58 15.33 26.06
CA PHE A 128 -10.18 15.18 26.46
C PHE A 128 -9.56 13.86 26.00
N THR A 129 -10.28 12.73 26.13
CA THR A 129 -9.73 11.43 25.72
C THR A 129 -9.48 11.36 24.22
N TRP A 130 -10.44 11.77 23.40
CA TRP A 130 -10.31 11.68 21.95
C TRP A 130 -9.47 12.79 21.31
N PHE A 131 -9.44 14.00 21.88
CA PHE A 131 -8.72 15.13 21.28
C PHE A 131 -7.38 15.45 21.94
N ALA A 132 -7.11 15.00 23.17
CA ALA A 132 -5.82 15.21 23.84
C ALA A 132 -5.07 13.89 24.04
N ALA A 133 -5.67 12.91 24.71
CA ALA A 133 -4.96 11.68 25.10
C ALA A 133 -4.64 10.78 23.88
N VAL A 134 -5.65 10.44 23.06
CA VAL A 134 -5.45 9.57 21.89
C VAL A 134 -4.47 10.16 20.87
N PRO A 135 -4.55 11.45 20.48
CA PRO A 135 -3.57 12.05 19.56
C PRO A 135 -2.16 12.07 20.13
N LEU A 136 -2.00 12.30 21.43
CA LEU A 136 -0.70 12.26 22.10
C LEU A 136 -0.10 10.85 22.10
N ILE A 137 -0.90 9.82 22.37
CA ILE A 137 -0.46 8.42 22.33
C ILE A 137 -0.08 8.01 20.90
N VAL A 138 -0.88 8.38 19.89
CA VAL A 138 -0.58 8.09 18.49
C VAL A 138 0.70 8.80 18.06
N TRP A 139 0.87 10.07 18.44
CA TRP A 139 2.09 10.81 18.14
C TRP A 139 3.33 10.19 18.80
N LEU A 140 3.23 9.78 20.07
CA LEU A 140 4.31 9.06 20.76
C LEU A 140 4.63 7.73 20.08
N ALA A 141 3.61 6.93 19.75
CA ALA A 141 3.78 5.65 19.07
C ALA A 141 4.45 5.82 17.71
N GLN A 142 4.00 6.78 16.89
CA GLN A 142 4.60 7.09 15.60
C GLN A 142 6.04 7.59 15.73
N SER A 143 6.32 8.43 16.72
CA SER A 143 7.68 8.93 16.98
C SER A 143 8.65 7.80 17.33
N LEU A 144 8.24 6.88 18.21
CA LEU A 144 9.02 5.68 18.56
C LEU A 144 9.22 4.76 17.34
N THR A 145 8.17 4.53 16.55
CA THR A 145 8.25 3.71 15.34
C THR A 145 9.20 4.33 14.31
N ASN A 146 9.12 5.63 14.06
CA ASN A 146 10.00 6.34 13.12
C ASN A 146 11.47 6.40 13.60
N ALA A 147 11.72 6.30 14.90
CA ALA A 147 13.07 6.22 15.43
C ALA A 147 13.72 4.86 15.16
N ILE A 148 12.94 3.78 15.21
CA ILE A 148 13.42 2.39 15.07
C ILE A 148 13.40 1.93 13.61
N VAL A 149 12.31 2.22 12.89
CA VAL A 149 12.08 1.81 11.51
C VAL A 149 11.82 3.03 10.64
N LYS A 150 12.71 3.28 9.68
CA LYS A 150 12.57 4.37 8.71
C LYS A 150 12.19 3.85 7.34
N ASP A 151 11.30 4.60 6.68
CA ASP A 151 10.87 4.38 5.29
C ASP A 151 10.46 2.92 5.02
N PHE A 152 9.59 2.37 5.88
CA PHE A 152 9.11 1.00 5.71
C PHE A 152 8.12 0.91 4.55
N LEU A 153 8.36 -0.04 3.67
CA LEU A 153 7.53 -0.37 2.54
C LEU A 153 7.45 -1.88 2.43
N ILE A 154 6.28 -2.42 2.73
CA ILE A 154 6.03 -3.86 2.66
C ILE A 154 5.31 -4.14 1.36
N LEU A 155 5.91 -5.03 0.58
CA LEU A 155 5.38 -5.46 -0.70
C LEU A 155 4.94 -6.92 -0.64
N LYS A 156 3.75 -7.20 -1.15
CA LYS A 156 3.20 -8.54 -1.31
C LYS A 156 2.98 -8.82 -2.80
N GLY A 157 3.21 -10.06 -3.21
CA GLY A 157 2.93 -10.49 -4.57
C GLY A 157 2.97 -12.01 -4.71
N PRO A 158 2.23 -12.57 -5.69
CA PRO A 158 2.25 -13.99 -5.96
C PRO A 158 3.58 -14.40 -6.62
N CYS A 159 4.10 -15.56 -6.23
CA CYS A 159 5.24 -16.18 -6.90
C CYS A 159 4.89 -16.52 -8.36
N PRO A 160 5.73 -16.18 -9.35
CA PRO A 160 5.46 -16.52 -10.75
C PRO A 160 5.42 -18.01 -11.08
N ASN A 161 6.03 -18.86 -10.25
CA ASN A 161 6.02 -20.31 -10.45
C ASN A 161 4.80 -20.98 -9.78
N CYS A 162 4.67 -20.85 -8.46
CA CYS A 162 3.64 -21.59 -7.70
C CYS A 162 2.41 -20.77 -7.30
N GLY A 163 2.38 -19.46 -7.58
CA GLY A 163 1.27 -18.57 -7.22
C GLY A 163 1.14 -18.26 -5.72
N THR A 164 2.00 -18.80 -4.84
CA THR A 164 1.93 -18.50 -3.41
C THR A 164 2.36 -17.07 -3.14
N GLU A 165 1.62 -16.38 -2.29
CA GLU A 165 1.95 -15.01 -1.88
C GLU A 165 3.21 -14.99 -1.02
N ASN A 166 4.19 -14.21 -1.45
CA ASN A 166 5.39 -13.94 -0.66
C ASN A 166 5.47 -12.43 -0.39
N VAL A 167 6.03 -12.09 0.78
CA VAL A 167 6.20 -10.71 1.19
C VAL A 167 7.67 -10.34 1.27
N SER A 168 7.98 -9.08 0.98
CA SER A 168 9.30 -8.50 1.17
C SER A 168 9.19 -7.17 1.90
N PHE A 169 10.17 -6.95 2.78
CA PHE A 169 10.29 -5.73 3.56
C PHE A 169 11.40 -4.87 2.99
N PHE A 170 11.04 -3.65 2.58
CA PHE A 170 11.96 -2.58 2.27
C PHE A 170 11.91 -1.57 3.41
N GLY A 171 13.07 -1.10 3.86
CA GLY A 171 13.16 -0.14 4.95
C GLY A 171 14.46 -0.26 5.72
N THR A 172 14.68 0.65 6.66
CA THR A 172 15.87 0.67 7.51
C THR A 172 15.47 0.33 8.94
N ILE A 173 16.06 -0.72 9.51
CA ILE A 173 15.87 -1.11 10.91
C ILE A 173 17.14 -0.72 11.67
N LEU A 174 17.03 0.17 12.66
CA LEU A 174 18.12 0.52 13.59
C LEU A 174 19.49 0.74 12.89
N SER A 175 19.48 1.52 11.79
CA SER A 175 20.63 1.85 10.92
C SER A 175 21.07 0.82 9.87
N ILE A 176 20.47 -0.37 9.81
CA ILE A 176 20.75 -1.36 8.76
C ILE A 176 19.69 -1.24 7.68
N SER A 177 20.09 -0.81 6.48
CA SER A 177 19.20 -0.71 5.33
C SER A 177 18.95 -2.09 4.73
N SER A 178 17.68 -2.46 4.58
CA SER A 178 17.25 -3.66 3.87
C SER A 178 17.42 -3.46 2.36
N GLY A 179 18.62 -3.75 1.85
CA GLY A 179 18.85 -4.10 0.44
C GLY A 179 18.38 -3.12 -0.63
N GLY A 180 18.56 -1.81 -0.46
CA GLY A 180 18.35 -0.81 -1.52
C GLY A 180 17.00 -0.94 -2.26
N ASN A 181 17.02 -0.89 -3.60
CA ASN A 181 15.80 -1.00 -4.40
C ASN A 181 15.42 -2.45 -4.76
N THR A 182 16.34 -3.40 -4.55
CA THR A 182 16.17 -4.78 -5.03
C THR A 182 16.49 -5.79 -3.94
N ASN A 183 15.53 -6.63 -3.60
CA ASN A 183 15.69 -7.68 -2.59
C ASN A 183 15.58 -9.07 -3.22
N LYS A 184 16.47 -9.98 -2.80
CA LYS A 184 16.44 -11.39 -3.21
C LYS A 184 15.88 -12.22 -2.07
N LEU A 185 14.83 -12.99 -2.34
CA LEU A 185 14.24 -13.92 -1.38
C LEU A 185 13.85 -15.23 -2.04
N LYS A 186 13.80 -16.30 -1.25
CA LYS A 186 13.30 -17.59 -1.72
C LYS A 186 11.81 -17.68 -1.48
N CYS A 187 11.09 -18.27 -2.42
CA CYS A 187 9.67 -18.55 -2.24
C CYS A 187 9.45 -19.56 -1.10
N SER A 188 8.42 -19.33 -0.28
CA SER A 188 8.12 -20.17 0.88
C SER A 188 7.75 -21.62 0.53
N ASN A 189 7.22 -21.85 -0.68
CA ASN A 189 6.75 -23.17 -1.13
C ASN A 189 7.69 -23.83 -2.15
N CYS A 190 8.03 -23.13 -3.25
CA CYS A 190 8.86 -23.69 -4.32
C CYS A 190 10.36 -23.40 -4.21
N GLU A 191 10.82 -22.69 -3.18
CA GLU A 191 12.22 -22.31 -2.92
C GLU A 191 12.94 -21.53 -4.04
N THR A 192 12.25 -21.22 -5.15
CA THR A 192 12.78 -20.45 -6.27
C THR A 192 13.22 -19.08 -5.78
N GLU A 193 14.39 -18.64 -6.24
CA GLU A 193 14.87 -17.29 -5.98
C GLU A 193 14.00 -16.27 -6.71
N LEU A 194 13.52 -15.28 -5.98
CA LEU A 194 12.70 -14.18 -6.45
C LEU A 194 13.47 -12.88 -6.24
N VAL A 195 13.50 -12.05 -7.27
CA VAL A 195 14.09 -10.71 -7.23
C VAL A 195 12.95 -9.70 -7.23
N TYR A 196 12.83 -8.99 -6.12
CA TYR A 196 11.81 -7.96 -5.91
C TYR A 196 12.39 -6.60 -6.24
N ASP A 197 11.73 -5.83 -7.11
CA ASP A 197 12.06 -4.44 -7.40
C ASP A 197 11.02 -3.50 -6.76
N SER A 198 11.46 -2.63 -5.86
CA SER A 198 10.59 -1.67 -5.16
C SER A 198 10.09 -0.52 -6.04
N LYS A 199 10.89 -0.09 -7.03
CA LYS A 199 10.56 1.06 -7.90
C LYS A 199 9.58 0.68 -8.99
N MET A 200 9.80 -0.47 -9.61
CA MET A 200 8.91 -0.96 -10.66
C MET A 200 7.72 -1.74 -10.12
N ARG A 201 7.72 -2.09 -8.83
CA ARG A 201 6.71 -2.96 -8.20
C ARG A 201 6.57 -4.28 -8.97
N LEU A 202 7.70 -4.90 -9.32
CA LEU A 202 7.77 -6.16 -10.07
C LEU A 202 8.59 -7.23 -9.34
N ILE A 203 8.11 -8.47 -9.35
CA ILE A 203 8.89 -9.66 -8.98
C ILE A 203 9.38 -10.28 -10.28
N THR A 204 10.66 -10.63 -10.33
CA THR A 204 11.27 -11.33 -11.47
C THR A 204 12.01 -12.56 -10.99
N LEU A 205 12.04 -13.59 -11.84
CA LEU A 205 12.93 -14.74 -11.64
C LEU A 205 14.33 -14.39 -12.16
N PRO A 206 15.42 -14.82 -11.48
CA PRO A 206 16.77 -14.64 -11.99
C PRO A 206 16.95 -15.40 -13.31
N GLU A 207 17.62 -14.75 -14.27
CA GLU A 207 17.92 -15.33 -15.59
C GLU A 207 18.70 -16.64 -15.41
N GLY A 208 18.11 -17.76 -15.83
CA GLY A 208 18.69 -19.11 -15.71
C GLY A 208 18.01 -20.04 -14.70
N SER A 209 16.99 -19.57 -13.97
CA SER A 209 16.09 -20.49 -13.26
C SER A 209 15.10 -21.10 -14.26
N GLU A 210 15.22 -22.40 -14.50
CA GLU A 210 14.16 -23.17 -15.15
C GLU A 210 12.93 -23.12 -14.23
N ALA A 211 11.81 -22.60 -14.75
CA ALA A 211 10.53 -22.60 -14.06
C ALA A 211 9.96 -24.02 -13.99
#